data_AF-A0A821E0U6-F1
#
_entry.id   AF-A0A821E0U6-F1
#
_cell.length_a   1.000
_cell.length_b   1.000
_cell.length_c   1.000
_cell.angle_alpha   90.00
_cell.angle_beta   90.00
_cell.angle_gamma   90.00
#
_symmetry.space_group_name_H-M   'P 1'
#
loop_
_entity.id
_entity.type
_entity.pdbx_description
1 polymer ?
#
loop_
_entity_poly.entity_id
_entity_poly.type
_entity_poly.pdbx_seq_one_letter_code
_entity_poly.pdbx_strand_id
1 'polypeptide(L)'
;NDAGLYKCVSTNNNYDETTWIGHLHVEDARSNAIFHRVERKDLPQAPSQPIAITINSNSIELVWNIQSLDIIDYLIEYYDINSDKTNLEWKRYLTKTKNSRQIINNLKSDSIYQFMIRARNSFGYGSPSILSELIETKSNQQLND
;
A
#
# COMPACT_ATOMS: atom_id res chain seq x y z
N ASN A 1 24.25 21.99 0.42
CA ASN A 1 23.11 21.89 -0.50
C ASN A 1 22.48 20.57 -0.15
N ASP A 2 21.35 20.65 0.52
CA ASP A 2 20.75 19.49 1.20
C ASP A 2 19.59 18.92 0.36
N ALA A 3 19.41 19.42 -0.86
CA ALA A 3 18.44 18.88 -1.79
C ALA A 3 18.86 17.48 -2.27
N GLY A 4 17.90 16.56 -2.37
CA GLY A 4 18.16 15.21 -2.86
C GLY A 4 17.17 14.17 -2.38
N LEU A 5 17.44 12.90 -2.73
CA LEU A 5 16.65 11.76 -2.30
C LEU A 5 17.08 11.29 -0.90
N TYR A 6 16.12 11.16 -0.01
CA TYR A 6 16.30 10.63 1.33
C TYR A 6 15.58 9.30 1.45
N LYS A 7 16.26 8.30 2.03
CA LYS A 7 15.77 6.94 2.22
C LYS A 7 15.57 6.70 3.72
N CYS A 8 14.34 6.40 4.12
CA CYS A 8 14.01 5.88 5.44
C CYS A 8 14.00 4.34 5.36
N VAL A 9 14.77 3.69 6.22
CA VAL A 9 14.85 2.23 6.31
C VAL A 9 14.40 1.81 7.70
N SER A 10 13.42 0.92 7.77
CA SER A 10 12.96 0.30 9.00
C SER A 10 13.30 -1.18 8.98
N THR A 11 14.06 -1.65 9.95
CA THR A 11 14.55 -3.03 10.05
C THR A 11 13.95 -3.73 11.26
N ASN A 12 13.44 -4.96 11.09
CA ASN A 12 12.99 -5.79 12.20
C ASN A 12 14.14 -6.67 12.74
N ASN A 13 13.95 -7.31 13.90
CA ASN A 13 14.87 -8.26 14.55
C ASN A 13 15.24 -9.47 13.67
N ASN A 14 14.43 -9.76 12.64
CA ASN A 14 14.72 -10.80 11.65
C ASN A 14 15.56 -10.29 10.46
N TYR A 15 16.06 -9.04 10.53
CA TYR A 15 16.75 -8.33 9.44
C TYR A 15 15.91 -8.04 8.20
N ASP A 16 14.59 -8.22 8.27
CA ASP A 16 13.67 -7.73 7.23
C ASP A 16 13.71 -6.19 7.18
N GLU A 17 13.99 -5.62 6.01
CA GLU A 17 14.04 -4.18 5.80
C GLU A 17 12.86 -3.69 4.96
N THR A 18 12.18 -2.64 5.41
CA THR A 18 11.21 -1.88 4.60
C THR A 18 11.74 -0.49 4.33
N THR A 19 11.59 -0.02 3.09
CA THR A 19 12.12 1.27 2.65
C THR A 19 11.02 2.21 2.18
N TRP A 20 11.13 3.47 2.60
CA TRP A 20 10.42 4.62 2.02
C TRP A 20 11.41 5.67 1.53
N ILE A 21 11.11 6.29 0.40
CA ILE A 21 11.96 7.33 -0.21
C ILE A 21 11.16 8.62 -0.33
N GLY A 22 11.79 9.75 -0.02
CA GLY A 22 11.27 11.09 -0.27
C GLY A 22 12.31 11.95 -0.97
N HIS A 23 11.86 12.99 -1.68
CA HIS A 23 12.75 13.97 -2.30
C HIS A 23 12.66 15.30 -1.55
N LEU A 24 13.80 15.82 -1.08
CA LEU A 24 13.91 17.13 -0.47
C LEU A 24 14.30 18.15 -1.53
N HIS A 25 13.46 19.16 -1.71
CA HIS A 25 13.77 20.32 -2.52
C HIS A 25 14.10 21.50 -1.60
N VAL A 26 15.25 22.15 -1.83
CA VAL A 26 15.71 23.29 -1.02
C VAL A 26 15.65 24.54 -1.90
N GLU A 27 14.77 25.47 -1.53
CA GLU A 27 14.63 26.77 -2.20
C GLU A 27 15.42 27.86 -1.47
N ASP A 28 15.84 28.89 -2.20
CA ASP A 28 16.52 30.06 -1.63
C ASP A 28 15.56 30.82 -0.69
N ALA A 29 16.07 31.33 0.42
CA ALA A 29 15.34 32.21 1.34
C ALA A 29 14.82 33.49 0.67
N ARG A 30 15.38 33.87 -0.49
CA ARG A 30 14.93 34.99 -1.32
C ARG A 30 13.82 34.62 -2.31
N SER A 31 13.47 33.35 -2.42
CA SER A 31 12.38 32.91 -3.28
C SER A 31 11.03 33.35 -2.68
N ASN A 32 10.06 33.69 -3.54
CA ASN A 32 8.68 33.94 -3.12
C ASN A 32 7.92 32.61 -2.88
N ALA A 33 8.62 31.53 -2.50
CA ALA A 33 8.02 30.23 -2.30
C ALA A 33 7.10 30.26 -1.07
N ILE A 34 5.85 29.84 -1.26
CA ILE A 34 4.90 29.67 -0.17
C ILE A 34 5.04 28.23 0.33
N PHE A 35 5.59 28.06 1.52
CA PHE A 35 5.71 26.76 2.16
C PHE A 35 4.44 26.44 2.95
N HIS A 36 3.73 25.40 2.51
CA HIS A 36 2.62 24.84 3.28
C HIS A 36 3.11 23.63 4.06
N ARG A 37 3.08 23.74 5.39
CA ARG A 37 3.32 22.59 6.26
C ARG A 37 2.08 21.70 6.21
N VAL A 38 2.23 20.50 5.65
CA VAL A 38 1.18 19.47 5.69
C VAL A 38 1.03 18.99 7.14
N GLU A 39 -0.16 19.14 7.69
CA GLU A 39 -0.53 18.58 8.98
C GLU A 39 -1.23 17.23 8.81
N ARG A 40 -1.24 16.41 9.87
CA ARG A 40 -1.93 15.10 9.83
C ARG A 40 -3.41 15.20 9.47
N LYS A 41 -4.06 16.32 9.79
CA LYS A 41 -5.47 16.56 9.46
C LYS A 41 -5.70 16.83 7.96
N ASP A 42 -4.66 17.22 7.24
CA ASP A 42 -4.73 17.51 5.80
C ASP A 42 -4.58 16.23 4.97
N LEU A 43 -4.08 15.15 5.59
CA LEU A 43 -3.95 13.83 4.98
C LEU A 43 -5.23 13.00 5.17
N PRO A 44 -5.50 12.04 4.27
CA PRO A 44 -6.61 11.12 4.44
C PRO A 44 -6.52 10.32 5.73
N GLN A 45 -7.67 10.00 6.30
CA GLN A 45 -7.76 9.01 7.37
C GLN A 45 -7.46 7.61 6.83
N ALA A 46 -7.18 6.69 7.75
CA ALA A 46 -7.00 5.29 7.41
C ALA A 46 -8.27 4.71 6.78
N PRO A 47 -8.17 3.99 5.65
CA PRO A 47 -9.25 3.15 5.17
C PRO A 47 -9.64 2.09 6.22
N SER A 48 -10.84 1.54 6.09
CA SER A 48 -11.24 0.38 6.89
C SER A 48 -10.33 -0.82 6.61
N GLN A 49 -10.36 -1.81 7.50
CA GLN A 49 -9.72 -3.10 7.24
C GLN A 49 -10.23 -3.65 5.88
N PRO A 50 -9.34 -4.01 4.95
CA PRO A 50 -9.74 -4.53 3.65
C PRO A 50 -10.31 -5.93 3.76
N ILE A 51 -11.40 -6.19 3.03
CA ILE A 51 -12.14 -7.45 3.04
C ILE A 51 -12.07 -8.07 1.65
N ALA A 52 -11.72 -9.36 1.57
CA ALA A 52 -11.78 -10.12 0.33
C ALA A 52 -13.22 -10.58 0.04
N ILE A 53 -13.73 -10.25 -1.14
CA ILE A 53 -15.09 -10.65 -1.57
C ILE A 53 -15.11 -11.62 -2.75
N THR A 54 -14.01 -11.74 -3.47
CA THR A 54 -13.82 -12.80 -4.48
C THR A 54 -12.38 -13.26 -4.45
N ILE A 55 -12.20 -14.58 -4.42
CA ILE A 55 -10.89 -15.23 -4.32
C ILE A 55 -10.80 -16.25 -5.45
N ASN A 56 -9.79 -16.08 -6.29
CA ASN A 56 -9.44 -16.98 -7.39
C ASN A 56 -8.05 -17.59 -7.14
N SER A 57 -7.56 -18.39 -8.08
CA SER A 57 -6.22 -18.98 -7.95
C SER A 57 -5.09 -17.97 -8.18
N ASN A 58 -5.35 -16.87 -8.88
CA ASN A 58 -4.32 -15.87 -9.21
C ASN A 58 -4.75 -14.42 -8.93
N SER A 59 -5.93 -14.23 -8.34
CA SER A 59 -6.47 -12.91 -8.07
C SER A 59 -7.34 -12.88 -6.82
N ILE A 60 -7.29 -11.75 -6.12
CA ILE A 60 -8.14 -11.46 -4.97
C ILE A 60 -8.79 -10.10 -5.20
N GLU A 61 -10.11 -10.05 -5.01
CA GLU A 61 -10.88 -8.83 -5.04
C GLU A 61 -11.11 -8.31 -3.63
N LEU A 62 -10.64 -7.10 -3.37
CA LEU A 62 -10.74 -6.41 -2.09
C LEU A 62 -11.75 -5.28 -2.16
N VAL A 63 -12.47 -5.09 -1.06
CA VAL A 63 -13.31 -3.92 -0.78
C VAL A 63 -12.95 -3.31 0.56
N TRP A 64 -13.11 -2.00 0.65
CA TRP A 64 -12.91 -1.22 1.87
C TRP A 64 -13.82 0.01 1.88
N ASN A 65 -13.85 0.71 3.01
CA ASN A 65 -14.55 1.97 3.17
C ASN A 65 -13.56 3.07 3.56
N ILE A 66 -13.89 4.33 3.25
CA ILE A 66 -13.10 5.49 3.62
C ILE A 66 -14.04 6.62 4.05
N GLN A 67 -13.70 7.31 5.14
CA GLN A 67 -14.48 8.44 5.67
C GLN A 67 -13.91 9.81 5.25
N SER A 68 -12.85 9.82 4.44
CA SER A 68 -12.21 11.03 3.94
C SER A 68 -12.77 11.43 2.57
N LEU A 69 -12.92 12.74 2.39
CA LEU A 69 -13.24 13.35 1.11
C LEU A 69 -11.95 13.57 0.30
N ASP A 70 -12.10 13.91 -0.99
CA ASP A 70 -11.00 14.27 -1.90
C ASP A 70 -9.94 13.17 -2.14
N ILE A 71 -10.35 11.91 -2.02
CA ILE A 71 -9.48 10.79 -2.40
C ILE A 71 -9.27 10.76 -3.91
N ILE A 72 -8.01 10.73 -4.31
CA ILE A 72 -7.56 10.63 -5.70
C ILE A 72 -7.33 9.15 -6.04
N ASP A 73 -6.60 8.44 -5.19
CA ASP A 73 -6.33 7.01 -5.31
C ASP A 73 -5.89 6.37 -3.98
N TYR A 74 -5.48 5.09 -4.06
CA TYR A 74 -5.03 4.30 -2.94
C TYR A 74 -3.73 3.56 -3.30
N LEU A 75 -2.89 3.35 -2.29
CA LEU A 75 -1.77 2.41 -2.36
C LEU A 75 -2.15 1.16 -1.57
N ILE A 76 -2.16 0.01 -2.24
CA ILE A 76 -2.36 -1.31 -1.64
C ILE A 76 -0.99 -1.96 -1.50
N GLU A 77 -0.61 -2.26 -0.28
CA GLU A 77 0.64 -2.96 0.05
C GLU A 77 0.29 -4.37 0.53
N TYR A 78 0.99 -5.39 0.04
CA TYR A 78 0.68 -6.78 0.36
C TYR A 78 1.92 -7.66 0.25
N TYR A 79 1.89 -8.80 0.94
CA TYR A 79 2.97 -9.79 0.88
C TYR A 79 2.40 -11.20 1.01
N ASP A 80 3.16 -12.17 0.48
CA ASP A 80 2.90 -13.59 0.60
C ASP A 80 3.53 -14.08 1.90
N ILE A 81 2.73 -14.54 2.87
CA ILE A 81 3.24 -14.96 4.19
C ILE A 81 4.07 -16.24 4.10
N ASN A 82 3.90 -17.01 3.02
CA ASN A 82 4.61 -18.24 2.74
C ASN A 82 5.86 -17.99 1.87
N SER A 83 6.08 -16.75 1.40
CA SER A 83 7.35 -16.39 0.76
C SER A 83 8.49 -16.56 1.76
N ASP A 84 9.66 -17.00 1.28
CA ASP A 84 10.80 -17.33 2.14
C ASP A 84 11.00 -16.27 3.21
N LYS A 85 10.96 -16.70 4.48
CA LYS A 85 11.00 -15.85 5.69
C LYS A 85 12.26 -14.96 5.81
N THR A 86 13.18 -15.08 4.86
CA THR A 86 14.41 -14.29 4.75
C THR A 86 14.23 -13.06 3.86
N ASN A 87 13.11 -12.92 3.14
CA ASN A 87 12.84 -11.77 2.28
C ASN A 87 11.34 -11.53 2.11
N LEU A 88 10.66 -11.11 3.18
CA LEU A 88 9.28 -10.62 3.14
C LEU A 88 9.19 -9.35 2.28
N GLU A 89 9.03 -9.53 0.97
CA GLU A 89 8.95 -8.42 0.02
C GLU A 89 7.53 -7.87 -0.04
N TRP A 90 7.34 -6.67 0.51
CA TRP A 90 6.11 -5.90 0.33
C TRP A 90 5.94 -5.50 -1.14
N LYS A 91 4.93 -6.07 -1.77
CA LYS A 91 4.47 -5.66 -3.09
C LYS A 91 3.54 -4.46 -2.97
N ARG A 92 3.60 -3.57 -3.96
CA ARG A 92 2.82 -2.33 -4.01
C ARG A 92 1.96 -2.30 -5.26
N TYR A 93 0.69 -1.97 -5.09
CA TYR A 93 -0.27 -1.75 -6.16
C TYR A 93 -0.91 -0.37 -5.99
N LEU A 94 -0.64 0.54 -6.92
CA LEU A 94 -1.23 1.87 -6.93
C LEU A 94 -2.54 1.83 -7.72
N THR A 95 -3.65 2.13 -7.06
CA THR A 95 -4.92 2.32 -7.76
C THR A 95 -4.81 3.59 -8.62
N LYS A 96 -5.45 3.60 -9.79
CA LYS A 96 -5.58 4.82 -10.61
C LYS A 96 -7.01 5.35 -10.56
N THR A 97 -7.64 5.18 -9.39
CA THR A 97 -9.06 5.43 -9.18
C THR A 97 -9.36 5.61 -7.70
N LYS A 98 -10.40 6.41 -7.43
CA LYS A 98 -11.00 6.64 -6.10
C LYS A 98 -11.95 5.53 -5.65
N ASN A 99 -12.18 4.50 -6.46
CA ASN A 99 -13.06 3.39 -6.13
C ASN A 99 -12.48 2.54 -4.98
N SER A 100 -13.27 2.32 -3.93
CA SER A 100 -12.89 1.49 -2.77
C SER A 100 -13.07 -0.02 -2.99
N ARG A 101 -12.78 -0.47 -4.22
CA ARG A 101 -12.85 -1.85 -4.68
C ARG A 101 -11.79 -2.08 -5.74
N GLN A 102 -10.96 -3.10 -5.58
CA GLN A 102 -9.90 -3.44 -6.54
C GLN A 102 -9.66 -4.94 -6.63
N ILE A 103 -9.31 -5.41 -7.83
CA ILE A 103 -8.88 -6.77 -8.09
C ILE A 103 -7.36 -6.76 -8.21
N ILE A 104 -6.69 -7.44 -7.29
CA ILE A 104 -5.25 -7.67 -7.33
C ILE A 104 -4.99 -8.96 -8.10
N ASN A 105 -4.26 -8.86 -9.20
CA ASN A 105 -3.95 -9.98 -10.09
C ASN A 105 -2.49 -10.44 -9.92
N ASN A 106 -2.11 -11.50 -10.66
CA ASN A 106 -0.75 -12.06 -10.67
C ASN A 106 -0.29 -12.55 -9.29
N LEU A 107 -1.24 -13.03 -8.49
CA LEU A 107 -0.94 -13.73 -7.24
C LEU A 107 -0.56 -15.17 -7.55
N LYS A 108 0.31 -15.75 -6.72
CA LYS A 108 0.56 -17.19 -6.73
C LYS A 108 -0.68 -17.93 -6.22
N SER A 109 -0.99 -19.06 -6.85
CA SER A 109 -2.01 -20.00 -6.38
C SER A 109 -1.57 -20.71 -5.11
N ASP A 110 -2.53 -21.19 -4.33
CA ASP A 110 -2.27 -21.96 -3.10
C ASP A 110 -1.32 -21.22 -2.13
N SER A 111 -1.44 -19.89 -2.07
CA SER A 111 -0.59 -19.01 -1.26
C SER A 111 -1.44 -18.10 -0.39
N ILE A 112 -0.91 -17.76 0.79
CA ILE A 112 -1.61 -16.95 1.78
C ILE A 112 -1.06 -15.53 1.75
N TYR A 113 -1.94 -14.54 1.61
CA TYR A 113 -1.61 -13.13 1.52
C TYR A 113 -2.22 -12.32 2.65
N GLN A 114 -1.56 -11.21 2.97
CA GLN A 114 -2.10 -10.17 3.83
C GLN A 114 -1.98 -8.80 3.14
N PHE A 115 -3.00 -7.95 3.27
CA PHE A 115 -3.12 -6.68 2.55
C PHE A 115 -3.32 -5.51 3.52
N MET A 116 -2.81 -4.34 3.12
CA MET A 116 -2.95 -3.06 3.82
C MET A 116 -3.19 -1.95 2.80
N ILE A 117 -4.01 -0.96 3.12
CA ILE A 117 -4.38 0.10 2.17
C ILE A 117 -4.11 1.48 2.78
N ARG A 118 -3.54 2.39 1.98
CA ARG A 118 -3.43 3.83 2.28
C ARG A 118 -4.25 4.60 1.26
N ALA A 119 -4.99 5.61 1.70
CA ALA A 119 -5.65 6.55 0.80
C ALA A 119 -4.74 7.76 0.51
N ARG A 120 -4.89 8.37 -0.68
CA ARG A 120 -4.16 9.56 -1.09
C ARG A 120 -5.09 10.67 -1.53
N ASN A 121 -4.80 11.89 -1.09
CA ASN A 121 -5.38 13.12 -1.63
C ASN A 121 -4.26 14.01 -2.24
N SER A 122 -4.56 15.28 -2.50
CA SER A 122 -3.60 16.25 -3.05
C SER A 122 -2.40 16.52 -2.14
N PHE A 123 -2.53 16.30 -0.82
CA PHE A 123 -1.46 16.53 0.15
C PHE A 123 -0.56 15.30 0.33
N GLY A 124 -1.05 14.10 0.03
CA GLY A 124 -0.26 12.87 0.07
C GLY A 124 -1.01 11.68 0.64
N TYR A 125 -0.26 10.65 1.04
CA TYR A 125 -0.79 9.42 1.62
C TYR A 125 -1.08 9.58 3.11
N GLY A 126 -2.24 9.07 3.52
CA GLY A 126 -2.63 8.98 4.92
C GLY A 126 -1.99 7.81 5.68
N SER A 127 -2.44 7.64 6.92
CA SER A 127 -2.16 6.46 7.72
C SER A 127 -2.67 5.19 7.02
N PRO A 128 -1.99 4.04 7.20
CA PRO A 128 -2.46 2.79 6.65
C PRO A 128 -3.69 2.26 7.40
N SER A 129 -4.47 1.41 6.73
CA SER A 129 -5.47 0.55 7.36
C SER A 129 -4.81 -0.45 8.32
N ILE A 130 -5.63 -1.08 9.15
CA ILE A 130 -5.24 -2.36 9.77
C ILE A 130 -5.06 -3.39 8.64
N LEU A 131 -4.18 -4.37 8.87
CA LEU A 131 -3.98 -5.50 7.97
C LEU A 131 -5.28 -6.30 7.79
N SER A 132 -5.50 -6.84 6.59
CA SER A 132 -6.56 -7.82 6.35
C SER A 132 -6.39 -9.05 7.22
N GLU A 133 -7.44 -9.87 7.29
CA GLU A 133 -7.28 -11.29 7.62
C GLU A 133 -6.34 -11.98 6.62
N LEU A 134 -5.84 -13.15 7.01
CA LEU A 134 -5.07 -14.00 6.09
C LEU A 134 -6.01 -14.54 5.01
N ILE A 135 -5.64 -14.33 3.74
CA ILE A 135 -6.46 -14.71 2.59
C ILE A 135 -5.68 -15.70 1.72
N GLU A 136 -6.22 -16.90 1.56
CA GLU A 136 -5.62 -17.97 0.77
C GLU A 136 -6.20 -17.99 -0.65
N THR A 137 -5.35 -17.89 -1.67
CA THR A 137 -5.75 -18.06 -3.07
C THR A 137 -6.08 -19.52 -3.37
N LYS A 138 -7.03 -19.78 -4.27
CA LYS A 138 -7.40 -21.14 -4.66
C LYS A 138 -6.25 -21.89 -5.34
N SER A 139 -6.30 -23.22 -5.33
CA SER A 139 -5.44 -24.05 -6.17
C SER A 139 -5.85 -23.94 -7.64
N ASN A 140 -4.89 -24.16 -8.55
CA ASN A 140 -5.22 -24.35 -9.97
C ASN A 140 -5.85 -25.73 -10.11
N GLN A 141 -7.14 -25.80 -10.42
CA GLN A 141 -7.75 -27.09 -10.75
C GLN A 141 -7.05 -27.66 -11.98
N GLN A 142 -6.38 -28.81 -11.83
CA GLN A 142 -6.01 -29.64 -12.97
C GLN A 142 -7.33 -30.10 -13.61
N LEU A 143 -7.56 -29.71 -14.86
CA LEU A 143 -8.51 -30.40 -15.72
C LEU A 143 -7.96 -31.82 -15.89
N ASN A 144 -8.53 -32.75 -15.14
CA ASN A 144 -8.34 -34.17 -15.39
C ASN A 144 -9.20 -34.52 -16.60
N ASP A 145 -8.57 -34.60 -17.78
CA ASP A 145 -9.10 -35.29 -18.96
C ASP A 145 -8.88 -36.81 -18.82
#